data_AF-A0A0G9JW84-F1
#
_entry.id   AF-A0A0G9JW84-F1
#
_cell.length_a   1.000
_cell.length_b   1.000
_cell.length_c   1.000
_cell.angle_alpha   90.00
_cell.angle_beta   90.00
_cell.angle_gamma   90.00
#
_symmetry.space_group_name_H-M   'P 1'
#
loop_
_entity.id
_entity.type
_entity.pdbx_description
1 polymer ?
#
loop_
_entity_poly.entity_id
_entity_poly.type
_entity_poly.pdbx_seq_one_letter_code
_entity_poly.pdbx_strand_id
1 'polypeptide(L)'
;MISTRNKNQREAYQRFLEQQMIGIYNNDLATLNFVPENVNYKVIQMIEVSGENYDIAKYNLIKSAFYIGADAIINITHSSTATSKITGGSISKTNVNIETETKTNVYMQGIAIKLD
;
A
#
# COMPACT_ATOMS: atom_id res chain seq x y z
N MET A 1 31.21 -17.09 1.52
CA MET A 1 31.10 -15.90 0.64
C MET A 1 30.03 -16.00 -0.45
N ILE A 2 29.43 -17.17 -0.73
CA ILE A 2 28.42 -17.32 -1.79
C ILE A 2 27.02 -16.81 -1.37
N SER A 3 26.67 -16.88 -0.08
CA SER A 3 25.34 -16.46 0.41
C SER A 3 25.13 -14.94 0.40
N THR A 4 26.17 -14.15 0.67
CA THR A 4 26.09 -12.69 0.67
C THR A 4 25.95 -12.11 -0.74
N ARG A 5 26.61 -12.71 -1.75
CA ARG A 5 26.44 -12.32 -3.16
C ARG A 5 25.00 -12.52 -3.65
N ASN A 6 24.39 -13.66 -3.34
CA ASN A 6 23.00 -13.96 -3.69
C ASN A 6 22.00 -13.04 -2.97
N LYS A 7 22.27 -12.68 -1.71
CA LYS A 7 21.45 -11.75 -0.94
C LYS A 7 21.47 -10.34 -1.55
N ASN A 8 22.66 -9.85 -1.90
CA ASN A 8 22.83 -8.52 -2.49
C ASN A 8 22.21 -8.41 -3.89
N GLN A 9 22.24 -9.49 -4.68
CA GLN A 9 21.57 -9.54 -5.99
C GLN A 9 20.05 -9.50 -5.85
N ARG A 10 19.49 -10.21 -4.87
CA ARG A 10 18.04 -10.15 -4.56
C ARG A 10 17.63 -8.76 -4.10
N GLU A 11 18.38 -8.14 -3.21
CA GLU A 11 18.09 -6.77 -2.75
C GLU A 11 18.20 -5.74 -3.88
N ALA A 12 19.20 -5.86 -4.75
CA ALA A 12 19.33 -5.00 -5.93
C ALA A 12 18.16 -5.18 -6.91
N TYR A 13 17.73 -6.42 -7.15
CA TYR A 13 16.58 -6.71 -7.98
C TYR A 13 15.28 -6.14 -7.38
N GLN A 14 15.08 -6.28 -6.06
CA GLN A 14 13.93 -5.68 -5.37
C GLN A 14 13.93 -4.15 -5.46
N ARG A 15 15.09 -3.51 -5.29
CA ARG A 15 15.23 -2.05 -5.46
C ARG A 15 14.96 -1.60 -6.90
N PHE A 16 15.39 -2.37 -7.89
CA PHE A 16 15.11 -2.10 -9.29
C PHE A 16 13.61 -2.20 -9.61
N LEU A 17 12.94 -3.24 -9.12
CA LEU A 17 11.49 -3.38 -9.24
C LEU A 17 10.75 -2.23 -8.55
N GLU A 18 11.21 -1.84 -7.36
CA GLU A 18 10.68 -0.70 -6.60
C GLU A 18 10.85 0.64 -7.35
N GLN A 19 12.00 0.86 -8.00
CA GLN A 19 12.22 2.06 -8.82
C GLN A 19 11.34 2.09 -10.07
N GLN A 20 11.18 0.96 -10.76
CA GLN A 20 10.26 0.86 -11.90
C GLN A 20 8.82 1.11 -11.48
N MET A 21 8.42 0.53 -10.34
CA MET A 21 7.15 0.77 -9.69
C MET A 21 6.89 2.23 -9.37
N ILE A 22 7.86 2.94 -8.77
CA ILE A 22 7.74 4.38 -8.48
C ILE A 22 7.59 5.18 -9.78
N GLY A 23 8.26 4.76 -10.85
CA GLY A 23 8.06 5.32 -12.18
C GLY A 23 6.63 5.15 -12.71
N ILE A 24 6.05 3.96 -12.55
CA ILE A 24 4.65 3.66 -12.91
C ILE A 24 3.67 4.44 -12.01
N TYR A 25 3.95 4.48 -10.70
CA TYR A 25 3.17 5.22 -9.68
C TYR A 25 3.06 6.72 -10.02
N ASN A 26 4.18 7.33 -10.42
CA ASN A 26 4.25 8.75 -10.73
C ASN A 26 3.66 9.11 -12.10
N ASN A 27 3.62 8.16 -13.04
CA ASN A 27 3.16 8.43 -14.40
C ASN A 27 1.69 8.07 -14.65
N ASP A 28 1.17 6.91 -14.20
CA ASP A 28 -0.05 6.40 -14.85
C ASP A 28 -0.87 5.39 -14.02
N LEU A 29 -0.94 5.51 -12.68
CA LEU A 29 -2.08 4.88 -12.01
C LEU A 29 -3.32 5.75 -12.23
N ALA A 30 -3.88 5.67 -13.44
CA ALA A 30 -5.30 5.92 -13.69
C ALA A 30 -6.06 5.03 -12.70
N THR A 31 -6.30 5.58 -11.52
CA THR A 31 -7.00 4.95 -10.41
C THR A 31 -8.46 4.99 -10.83
N LEU A 32 -8.82 4.11 -11.76
CA LEU A 32 -10.16 4.09 -12.33
C LEU A 32 -11.07 3.51 -11.26
N ASN A 33 -11.79 4.41 -10.59
CA ASN A 33 -12.90 4.07 -9.69
C ASN A 33 -14.05 3.34 -10.42
N PHE A 34 -13.89 3.04 -11.71
CA PHE A 34 -14.89 2.47 -12.60
C PHE A 34 -14.25 1.39 -13.47
N VAL A 35 -15.04 0.40 -13.86
CA VAL A 35 -14.65 -0.62 -14.82
C VAL A 35 -14.65 0.02 -16.22
N PRO A 36 -13.54 -0.01 -16.98
CA PRO A 36 -13.53 0.54 -18.33
C PRO A 36 -14.38 -0.34 -19.27
N GLU A 37 -15.48 0.20 -19.79
CA GLU A 37 -16.44 -0.53 -20.64
C GLU A 37 -15.92 -0.81 -22.07
N ASN A 38 -14.93 -0.05 -22.54
CA ASN A 38 -14.40 -0.11 -23.91
C ASN A 38 -12.97 -0.67 -23.99
N VAL A 39 -12.54 -1.41 -22.97
CA VAL A 39 -11.20 -2.01 -22.91
C VAL A 39 -11.35 -3.49 -22.63
N ASN A 40 -10.76 -4.33 -23.49
CA ASN A 40 -10.67 -5.76 -23.19
C ASN A 40 -9.60 -5.97 -22.14
N TYR A 41 -9.96 -6.65 -21.05
CA TYR A 41 -9.03 -6.98 -20.00
C TYR A 41 -9.36 -8.36 -19.41
N LYS A 42 -8.33 -8.99 -18.85
CA LYS A 42 -8.47 -10.19 -18.04
C LYS A 42 -8.27 -9.84 -16.58
N VAL A 43 -9.19 -10.27 -15.73
CA VAL A 43 -9.01 -10.18 -14.28
C VAL A 43 -7.93 -11.18 -13.87
N ILE A 44 -6.93 -10.69 -13.12
CA ILE A 44 -5.91 -11.55 -12.51
C ILE A 44 -6.42 -12.01 -11.15
N GLN A 45 -6.61 -11.08 -10.20
CA GLN A 45 -7.15 -11.34 -8.87
C GLN A 45 -7.54 -10.04 -8.15
N MET A 46 -8.29 -10.18 -7.05
CA MET A 46 -8.46 -9.10 -6.07
C MET A 46 -7.23 -9.01 -5.17
N ILE A 47 -6.81 -7.78 -4.85
CA ILE A 47 -5.70 -7.48 -3.96
C ILE A 47 -6.26 -6.72 -2.77
N GLU A 48 -5.84 -7.11 -1.57
CA GLU A 48 -6.17 -6.45 -0.31
C GLU A 48 -4.87 -6.13 0.43
N VAL A 49 -4.72 -4.90 0.89
CA VAL A 49 -3.53 -4.42 1.60
C VAL A 49 -3.92 -3.48 2.74
N SER A 50 -2.98 -3.25 3.65
CA SER A 50 -3.10 -2.23 4.69
C SER A 50 -1.88 -1.31 4.74
N GLY A 51 -2.03 -0.14 5.35
CA GLY A 51 -0.96 0.81 5.60
C GLY A 51 -1.30 1.76 6.76
N GLU A 52 -0.27 2.31 7.40
CA GLU A 52 -0.44 3.27 8.51
C GLU A 52 -1.10 4.60 8.07
N ASN A 53 -1.10 4.88 6.77
CA ASN A 53 -1.82 5.99 6.15
C ASN A 53 -2.22 5.61 4.71
N TYR A 54 -2.97 6.50 4.07
CA TYR A 54 -3.50 6.29 2.73
C TYR A 54 -2.39 6.06 1.69
N ASP A 55 -1.32 6.85 1.74
CA ASP A 55 -0.24 6.78 0.76
C ASP A 55 0.52 5.46 0.84
N ILE A 56 0.75 4.96 2.06
CA ILE A 56 1.40 3.66 2.28
C ILE A 56 0.48 2.51 1.85
N ALA A 57 -0.81 2.57 2.17
CA ALA A 57 -1.77 1.58 1.69
C ALA A 57 -1.85 1.56 0.16
N LYS A 58 -1.87 2.74 -0.48
CA LYS A 58 -1.86 2.89 -1.94
C LYS A 58 -0.58 2.32 -2.56
N TYR A 59 0.59 2.65 -2.01
CA TYR A 59 1.86 2.08 -2.44
C TYR A 59 1.86 0.55 -2.34
N ASN A 60 1.38 -0.01 -1.22
CA ASN A 60 1.30 -1.46 -1.03
C ASN A 60 0.37 -2.13 -2.05
N LEU A 61 -0.74 -1.48 -2.43
CA LEU A 61 -1.69 -2.00 -3.41
C LEU A 61 -1.01 -2.10 -4.78
N ILE A 62 -0.34 -1.02 -5.19
CA ILE A 62 0.38 -0.93 -6.48
C ILE A 62 1.54 -1.91 -6.50
N LYS A 63 2.22 -2.10 -5.37
CA LYS A 63 3.29 -3.09 -5.20
C LYS A 63 2.81 -4.49 -5.45
N SER A 64 1.70 -4.83 -4.83
CA SER A 64 1.11 -6.15 -4.96
C SER A 64 0.65 -6.40 -6.39
N ALA A 65 0.03 -5.42 -7.05
CA ALA A 65 -0.40 -5.52 -8.45
C ALA A 65 0.76 -5.68 -9.43
N PHE A 66 1.82 -4.91 -9.21
CA PHE A 66 3.03 -5.00 -10.02
C PHE A 66 3.70 -6.37 -9.92
N TYR A 67 3.83 -6.92 -8.70
CA TYR A 67 4.47 -8.23 -8.50
C TYR A 67 3.71 -9.40 -9.11
N ILE A 68 2.40 -9.27 -9.33
CA ILE A 68 1.61 -10.27 -10.04
C ILE A 68 1.49 -10.00 -11.54
N GLY A 69 2.22 -9.01 -12.06
CA GLY A 69 2.28 -8.68 -13.48
C GLY A 69 1.02 -8.01 -14.02
N ALA A 70 0.25 -7.35 -13.16
CA ALA A 70 -0.91 -6.55 -13.57
C ALA A 70 -0.48 -5.31 -14.35
N ASP A 71 -1.29 -4.93 -15.35
CA ASP A 71 -1.10 -3.69 -16.09
C ASP A 71 -1.86 -2.54 -15.43
N ALA A 72 -2.97 -2.83 -14.75
CA ALA A 72 -3.78 -1.84 -14.06
C ALA A 72 -4.51 -2.42 -12.84
N ILE A 73 -5.05 -1.52 -12.02
CA ILE A 73 -5.91 -1.83 -10.87
C ILE A 73 -7.21 -1.04 -11.02
N ILE A 74 -8.34 -1.72 -10.97
CA ILE A 74 -9.68 -1.13 -11.11
C ILE A 74 -10.51 -1.36 -9.84
N ASN A 75 -11.59 -0.59 -9.70
CA ASN A 75 -12.56 -0.73 -8.61
C ASN A 75 -11.88 -0.66 -7.22
N ILE A 76 -11.05 0.35 -7.04
CA ILE A 76 -10.31 0.55 -5.79
C ILE A 76 -11.26 1.08 -4.73
N THR A 77 -11.30 0.41 -3.59
CA THR A 77 -12.02 0.89 -2.40
C THR A 77 -11.07 0.93 -1.21
N HIS A 78 -11.36 1.80 -0.25
CA HIS A 78 -10.56 1.92 0.96
C HIS A 78 -11.43 2.22 2.17
N SER A 79 -10.94 1.82 3.34
CA SER A 79 -11.51 2.18 4.63
C SER A 79 -10.39 2.53 5.59
N SER A 80 -10.66 3.35 6.59
CA SER A 80 -9.68 3.72 7.60
C SER A 80 -10.26 3.54 9.00
N THR A 81 -9.43 3.03 9.90
CA THR A 81 -9.73 2.91 11.32
C THR A 81 -8.72 3.73 12.09
N ALA A 82 -9.19 4.61 12.97
CA ALA A 82 -8.36 5.38 13.88
C ALA A 82 -8.58 4.91 15.32
N THR A 83 -7.49 4.64 16.04
CA THR A 83 -7.52 4.26 17.45
C THR A 83 -6.72 5.30 18.23
N SER A 84 -7.33 5.86 19.27
CA SER A 84 -6.68 6.84 20.13
C SER A 84 -6.39 6.22 21.50
N LYS A 85 -5.18 6.41 22.01
CA LYS A 85 -4.79 6.07 23.37
C LYS A 85 -4.42 7.35 24.10
N ILE A 86 -5.16 7.66 25.16
CA ILE A 86 -4.86 8.79 26.04
C ILE A 86 -4.02 8.25 27.20
N THR A 87 -2.84 8.82 27.40
CA THR A 87 -1.97 8.52 28.53
C THR A 87 -1.82 9.78 29.36
N GLY A 88 -2.30 9.75 30.60
CA GLY A 88 -2.25 10.89 31.51
C GLY A 88 -3.41 10.87 32.50
N GLY A 89 -3.09 11.01 33.79
CA GLY A 89 -4.05 11.02 34.89
C GLY A 89 -3.32 11.29 36.19
N SER A 90 -3.90 12.13 37.06
CA SER A 90 -3.27 12.51 38.33
C SER A 90 -3.56 11.47 39.40
N ILE A 91 -2.51 10.80 39.89
CA ILE A 91 -2.53 10.12 41.20
C ILE A 91 -1.57 10.93 42.07
N SER A 92 -2.13 11.84 42.87
CA SER A 92 -1.43 12.69 43.85
C SER A 92 -0.37 13.66 43.28
N LYS A 93 -0.68 14.96 43.32
CA LYS A 93 0.23 16.13 43.32
C LYS A 93 1.39 16.22 42.31
N THR A 94 1.46 15.33 41.33
CA THR A 94 2.46 15.35 40.26
C THR A 94 1.73 15.71 38.97
N ASN A 95 2.11 16.81 38.33
CA ASN A 95 1.58 17.19 37.03
C ASN A 95 2.09 16.16 36.02
N VAL A 96 1.22 15.23 35.61
CA VAL A 96 1.51 14.30 34.50
C VAL A 96 0.91 14.93 33.25
N ASN A 97 1.74 15.17 32.23
CA ASN A 97 1.27 15.66 30.94
C ASN A 97 0.23 14.69 30.36
N ILE A 98 -0.86 15.22 29.82
CA ILE A 98 -1.85 14.43 29.08
C ILE A 98 -1.34 14.33 27.64
N GLU A 99 -1.00 13.12 27.23
CA GLU A 99 -0.58 12.81 25.87
C GLU A 99 -1.66 11.97 25.17
N THR A 100 -1.93 12.28 23.91
CA THR A 100 -2.83 11.48 23.07
C THR A 100 -2.03 10.90 21.92
N GLU A 101 -1.92 9.58 21.88
CA GLU A 101 -1.35 8.84 20.76
C GLU A 101 -2.49 8.42 19.82
N THR A 102 -2.41 8.79 18.54
CA THR A 102 -3.36 8.36 17.51
C THR A 102 -2.68 7.37 16.57
N LYS A 103 -3.31 6.22 16.34
CA LYS A 103 -2.89 5.24 15.34
C LYS A 103 -3.97 5.11 14.28
N THR A 104 -3.60 5.36 13.04
CA THR A 104 -4.46 5.14 11.88
C THR A 104 -4.02 3.86 11.19
N ASN A 105 -4.98 3.07 10.75
CA ASN A 105 -4.76 1.97 9.82
C ASN A 105 -5.71 2.15 8.64
N VAL A 106 -5.20 2.08 7.43
CA VAL A 106 -5.95 2.21 6.19
C VAL A 106 -5.91 0.86 5.49
N TYR A 107 -7.09 0.33 5.19
CA TYR A 107 -7.26 -0.88 4.38
C TYR A 107 -7.65 -0.45 2.98
N MET A 108 -7.03 -1.05 1.97
CA MET A 108 -7.32 -0.75 0.57
C MET A 108 -7.42 -2.05 -0.22
N GLN A 109 -8.41 -2.13 -1.10
CA GLN A 109 -8.60 -3.24 -2.01
C GLN A 109 -8.78 -2.75 -3.43
N GLY A 110 -8.45 -3.59 -4.40
CA GLY A 110 -8.66 -3.32 -5.82
C GLY A 110 -8.54 -4.60 -6.65
N ILE A 111 -9.05 -4.55 -7.88
CA ILE A 111 -9.00 -5.68 -8.82
C ILE A 111 -7.84 -5.45 -9.77
N ALA A 112 -6.86 -6.34 -9.73
CA ALA A 112 -5.74 -6.32 -10.67
C ALA A 112 -6.14 -6.95 -12.01
N ILE A 113 -5.80 -6.27 -13.10
CA ILE A 113 -6.15 -6.67 -14.45
C ILE A 113 -4.94 -6.68 -15.38
N LYS A 114 -5.03 -7.48 -16.44
CA LYS A 114 -4.14 -7.50 -17.59
C LYS A 114 -4.88 -6.92 -18.79
N LEU A 115 -4.27 -6.01 -19.53
CA LEU A 115 -4.84 -5.49 -20.78
C LEU A 115 -4.59 -6.51 -21.90
N ASP A 116 -5.62 -6.75 -22.73
CA ASP A 116 -5.52 -7.62 -23.91
C ASP A 116 -5.10 -6.84 -25.17
#